data_AF-A0A3P3FID1-F1
#
_entry.id   AF-A0A3P3FID1-F1
#
_cell.length_a   1.000
_cell.length_b   1.000
_cell.length_c   1.000
_cell.angle_alpha   90.00
_cell.angle_beta   90.00
_cell.angle_gamma   90.00
#
_symmetry.space_group_name_H-M   'P 1'
#
loop_
_entity.id
_entity.type
_entity.pdbx_description
1 polymer ?
#
loop_
_entity_poly.entity_id
_entity_poly.type
_entity_poly.pdbx_seq_one_letter_code
_entity_poly.pdbx_strand_id
1 'polypeptide(L)'
;MTTIEAAEVNRLRKNSLGVGAITFMVISAAAPLTAVAGGTPLGMLMGNGAGFAGTYLIVTLLLLLFAVGYVAMSRHVGNAGAFYAYAARGLGGLAGGATALIAILSYNAMQIGVMGLLGAATAGLFAGWGINLPWWVWSFIAIAIVAVLGYRQVDLSAKILTVLVLAEYVVVLILDLAVLKTGGDSGLSAAPFSWSQITSGAPAIAILFCFAAFIGFEATTIYAEEARDPKVTIPRATYFSVVLIGLFYMITAWLMAVGTGIDKLLPSLQALQDPTTFLFGLSDRYAGTLLTHAMSILFVSSLFAGVLAFHNAVARYIYVAGREKLLPQTIGVTHSAHQSPHVASVIQTVLAVIVVGLFAVLGLDPVLALFSWLTNVATLGVIVMMAVASLAVVMYFRANPSAHENELKTTILPGLTFIAFVIIIYLIVINFGSLSGAGGFLGVFLPALVLIAAVVGLLLASGLKSRDPVAFENLGLPLKD
;
A
#
# COMPACT_ATOMS: atom_id res chain seq x y z
N MET A 1 54.47 -8.37 6.20
CA MET A 1 53.62 -8.19 5.01
C MET A 1 52.20 -8.46 5.44
N THR A 2 51.49 -7.40 5.79
CA THR A 2 50.14 -7.40 6.36
C THR A 2 49.12 -7.68 5.26
N THR A 3 48.40 -8.78 5.41
CA THR A 3 47.17 -9.06 4.68
C THR A 3 46.16 -7.97 4.99
N ILE A 4 45.84 -7.15 4.00
CA ILE A 4 44.72 -6.21 4.05
C ILE A 4 43.46 -7.07 4.17
N GLU A 5 42.81 -7.04 5.33
CA GLU A 5 41.44 -7.52 5.50
C GLU A 5 40.59 -6.86 4.41
N ALA A 6 40.06 -7.69 3.51
CA ALA A 6 39.00 -7.25 2.61
C ALA A 6 37.85 -6.73 3.47
N ALA A 7 37.56 -5.43 3.33
CA ALA A 7 36.46 -4.77 4.03
C ALA A 7 35.19 -5.62 3.92
N GLU A 8 34.58 -5.97 5.05
CA GLU A 8 33.30 -6.67 5.12
C GLU A 8 32.25 -5.93 4.27
N VAL A 9 31.91 -6.49 3.12
CA VAL A 9 30.95 -5.92 2.18
C VAL A 9 29.54 -6.00 2.79
N ASN A 10 28.93 -4.83 3.03
CA ASN A 10 27.49 -4.54 3.16
C ASN A 10 26.57 -5.71 3.54
N ARG A 11 26.52 -6.09 4.83
CA ARG A 11 25.48 -7.00 5.36
C ARG A 11 24.51 -6.23 6.25
N LEU A 12 23.21 -6.45 6.06
CA LEU A 12 22.17 -5.99 6.98
C LEU A 12 22.39 -6.63 8.37
N ARG A 13 22.03 -5.91 9.44
CA ARG A 13 22.22 -6.40 10.81
C ARG A 13 21.30 -7.58 11.08
N LYS A 14 21.84 -8.78 10.99
CA LYS A 14 21.15 -10.03 11.38
C LYS A 14 20.75 -9.99 12.86
N ASN A 15 19.62 -10.62 13.18
CA ASN A 15 19.08 -10.74 14.54
C ASN A 15 18.72 -9.44 15.26
N SER A 16 18.40 -8.38 14.52
CA SER A 16 18.13 -7.07 15.10
C SER A 16 16.63 -6.82 15.36
N LEU A 17 15.73 -7.47 14.63
CA LEU A 17 14.28 -7.19 14.67
C LEU A 17 13.45 -8.34 15.24
N GLY A 18 12.64 -8.03 16.27
CA GLY A 18 11.63 -8.93 16.84
C GLY A 18 10.23 -8.70 16.25
N VAL A 19 9.25 -9.51 16.67
CA VAL A 19 7.87 -9.49 16.12
C VAL A 19 7.26 -8.10 16.20
N GLY A 20 7.29 -7.47 17.39
CA GLY A 20 6.71 -6.15 17.58
C GLY A 20 7.36 -5.08 16.70
N ALA A 21 8.69 -5.08 16.57
CA ALA A 21 9.40 -4.11 15.74
C ALA A 21 8.98 -4.21 14.26
N ILE A 22 8.93 -5.43 13.71
CA ILE A 22 8.50 -5.64 12.31
C ILE A 22 7.03 -5.28 12.14
N THR A 23 6.16 -5.66 13.07
CA THR A 23 4.74 -5.30 13.04
C THR A 23 4.56 -3.78 13.04
N PHE A 24 5.23 -3.04 13.92
CA PHE A 24 5.12 -1.58 13.94
C PHE A 24 5.72 -0.91 12.69
N MET A 25 6.85 -1.40 12.17
CA MET A 25 7.42 -0.88 10.91
C MET A 25 6.47 -1.06 9.74
N VAL A 26 5.78 -2.20 9.68
CA VAL A 26 4.83 -2.54 8.62
C VAL A 26 3.54 -1.75 8.74
N ILE A 27 2.97 -1.67 9.94
CA ILE A 27 1.80 -0.84 10.22
C ILE A 27 2.12 0.62 9.89
N SER A 28 3.33 1.07 10.19
CA SER A 28 3.73 2.41 9.84
C SER A 28 3.76 2.67 8.34
N ALA A 29 4.22 1.70 7.55
CA ALA A 29 4.24 1.84 6.11
C ALA A 29 2.81 1.96 5.54
N ALA A 30 1.82 1.36 6.21
CA ALA A 30 0.41 1.48 5.86
C ALA A 30 -0.23 2.83 6.20
N ALA A 31 0.48 3.72 6.92
CA ALA A 31 0.04 5.07 7.30
C ALA A 31 -1.40 5.10 7.87
N PRO A 32 -1.61 4.65 9.11
CA PRO A 32 -2.95 4.38 9.66
C PRO A 32 -3.92 5.55 9.59
N LEU A 33 -3.48 6.76 9.93
CA LEU A 33 -4.33 7.94 9.84
C LEU A 33 -4.63 8.32 8.38
N THR A 34 -3.72 8.03 7.45
CA THR A 34 -3.97 8.18 6.00
C THR A 34 -5.12 7.29 5.52
N ALA A 35 -5.14 6.03 5.96
CA ALA A 35 -6.22 5.10 5.62
C ALA A 35 -7.57 5.52 6.22
N VAL A 36 -7.58 5.95 7.49
CA VAL A 36 -8.80 6.31 8.21
C VAL A 36 -9.35 7.67 7.76
N ALA A 37 -8.51 8.69 7.58
CA ALA A 37 -8.97 10.04 7.23
C ALA A 37 -9.08 10.26 5.70
N GLY A 38 -8.21 9.62 4.92
CA GLY A 38 -8.21 9.76 3.46
C GLY A 38 -9.06 8.70 2.75
N GLY A 39 -8.67 7.43 2.92
CA GLY A 39 -9.28 6.31 2.18
C GLY A 39 -10.70 5.97 2.63
N THR A 40 -10.96 5.96 3.94
CA THR A 40 -12.24 5.50 4.50
C THR A 40 -13.43 6.39 4.13
N PRO A 41 -13.36 7.74 4.23
CA PRO A 41 -14.46 8.60 3.79
C PRO A 41 -14.75 8.46 2.30
N LEU A 42 -13.72 8.32 1.46
CA LEU A 42 -13.90 8.08 0.03
C LEU A 42 -14.52 6.71 -0.25
N GLY A 43 -14.08 5.67 0.45
CA GLY A 43 -14.67 4.34 0.36
C GLY A 43 -16.13 4.29 0.80
N MET A 44 -16.51 5.05 1.83
CA MET A 44 -17.91 5.22 2.25
C MET A 44 -18.72 6.03 1.23
N LEU A 45 -18.18 7.15 0.75
CA LEU A 45 -18.87 8.05 -0.18
C LEU A 45 -19.12 7.39 -1.54
N MET A 46 -18.08 6.78 -2.11
CA MET A 46 -18.14 6.21 -3.45
C MET A 46 -18.68 4.78 -3.41
N GLY A 47 -18.33 4.00 -2.39
CA GLY A 47 -18.64 2.57 -2.29
C GLY A 47 -20.01 2.25 -1.71
N ASN A 48 -20.03 1.60 -0.55
CA ASN A 48 -21.23 1.00 0.06
C ASN A 48 -21.66 1.69 1.36
N GLY A 49 -21.29 2.97 1.55
CA GLY A 49 -21.73 3.77 2.68
C GLY A 49 -21.37 3.13 4.01
N ALA A 50 -22.37 2.91 4.86
CA ALA A 50 -22.18 2.35 6.20
C ALA A 50 -21.66 0.90 6.15
N GLY A 51 -21.91 0.15 5.06
CA GLY A 51 -21.39 -1.20 4.85
C GLY A 51 -19.86 -1.30 4.77
N PHE A 52 -19.16 -0.17 4.68
CA PHE A 52 -17.71 -0.12 4.56
C PHE A 52 -16.99 -0.77 5.76
N ALA A 53 -17.55 -0.63 6.98
CA ALA A 53 -17.04 -1.31 8.16
C ALA A 53 -17.08 -2.85 8.03
N GLY A 54 -18.20 -3.40 7.55
CA GLY A 54 -18.30 -4.83 7.25
C GLY A 54 -17.40 -5.28 6.10
N THR A 55 -17.07 -4.36 5.18
CA THR A 55 -16.13 -4.64 4.09
C THR A 55 -14.70 -4.79 4.59
N TYR A 56 -14.27 -3.99 5.57
CA TYR A 56 -12.98 -4.19 6.24
C TYR A 56 -12.88 -5.57 6.87
N LEU A 57 -13.95 -6.08 7.49
CA LEU A 57 -13.97 -7.44 8.05
C LEU A 57 -13.73 -8.49 6.95
N ILE A 58 -14.46 -8.40 5.83
CA ILE A 58 -14.33 -9.35 4.71
C ILE A 58 -12.90 -9.30 4.13
N VAL A 59 -12.37 -8.11 3.87
CA VAL A 59 -11.01 -7.94 3.32
C VAL A 59 -9.96 -8.45 4.30
N THR A 60 -10.12 -8.20 5.61
CA THR A 60 -9.22 -8.72 6.64
C THR A 60 -9.18 -10.25 6.61
N LEU A 61 -10.35 -10.90 6.58
CA LEU A 61 -10.43 -12.37 6.51
C LEU A 61 -9.78 -12.93 5.24
N LEU A 62 -9.99 -12.26 4.10
CA LEU A 62 -9.38 -12.65 2.83
C LEU A 62 -7.85 -12.47 2.84
N LEU A 63 -7.34 -11.40 3.45
CA LEU A 63 -5.90 -11.17 3.62
C LEU A 63 -5.27 -12.15 4.61
N LEU A 64 -6.00 -12.58 5.65
CA LEU A 64 -5.55 -13.66 6.54
C LEU A 64 -5.45 -15.00 5.79
N LEU A 65 -6.40 -15.30 4.91
CA LEU A 65 -6.37 -16.48 4.06
C LEU A 65 -5.15 -16.43 3.11
N PHE A 66 -4.92 -15.28 2.47
CA PHE A 66 -3.74 -15.02 1.65
C PHE A 66 -2.43 -15.21 2.41
N ALA A 67 -2.36 -14.67 3.63
CA ALA A 67 -1.16 -14.71 4.46
C ALA A 67 -0.70 -16.15 4.74
N VAL A 68 -1.59 -17.14 4.74
CA VAL A 68 -1.23 -18.55 4.97
C VAL A 68 -0.24 -19.06 3.92
N GLY A 69 -0.58 -18.92 2.64
CA GLY A 69 0.31 -19.33 1.54
C GLY A 69 1.54 -18.45 1.45
N TYR A 70 1.32 -17.14 1.58
CA TYR A 70 2.38 -16.14 1.46
C TYR A 70 3.52 -16.37 2.46
N VAL A 71 3.17 -16.65 3.72
CA VAL A 71 4.12 -16.94 4.80
C VAL A 71 4.73 -18.34 4.66
N ALA A 72 4.01 -19.32 4.12
CA ALA A 72 4.58 -20.65 3.88
C ALA A 72 5.73 -20.59 2.86
N MET A 73 5.56 -19.84 1.77
CA MET A 73 6.60 -19.66 0.76
C MET A 73 7.74 -18.75 1.23
N SER A 74 7.50 -17.82 2.17
CA SER A 74 8.53 -16.90 2.68
C SER A 74 9.68 -17.62 3.40
N ARG A 75 9.43 -18.83 3.90
CA ARG A 75 10.48 -19.67 4.52
C ARG A 75 11.47 -20.24 3.52
N HIS A 76 11.12 -20.23 2.25
CA HIS A 76 11.85 -20.86 1.16
C HIS A 76 12.39 -19.86 0.14
N VAL A 77 11.79 -18.66 0.08
CA VAL A 77 12.18 -17.57 -0.83
C VAL A 77 12.46 -16.33 0.01
N GLY A 78 13.75 -16.01 0.19
CA GLY A 78 14.21 -14.95 1.11
C GLY A 78 14.55 -13.61 0.45
N ASN A 79 13.98 -13.26 -0.70
CA ASN A 79 14.38 -12.06 -1.44
C ASN A 79 13.45 -10.85 -1.16
N ALA A 80 14.04 -9.65 -1.07
CA ALA A 80 13.42 -8.36 -0.77
C ALA A 80 12.34 -7.89 -1.77
N GLY A 81 12.18 -8.56 -2.92
CA GLY A 81 11.14 -8.28 -3.90
C GLY A 81 9.96 -9.25 -3.81
N ALA A 82 9.31 -9.36 -2.65
CA ALA A 82 8.50 -10.53 -2.27
C ALA A 82 7.54 -11.07 -3.36
N PHE A 83 6.62 -10.27 -3.91
CA PHE A 83 5.70 -10.76 -4.97
C PHE A 83 6.42 -11.10 -6.27
N TYR A 84 7.38 -10.26 -6.68
CA TYR A 84 8.21 -10.50 -7.86
C TYR A 84 9.00 -11.80 -7.75
N ALA A 85 9.70 -12.00 -6.63
CA ALA A 85 10.50 -13.18 -6.36
C ALA A 85 9.60 -14.43 -6.29
N TYR A 86 8.40 -14.32 -5.72
CA TYR A 86 7.46 -15.44 -5.67
C TYR A 86 6.99 -15.81 -7.06
N ALA A 87 6.58 -14.84 -7.88
CA ALA A 87 6.18 -15.06 -9.26
C ALA A 87 7.32 -15.72 -10.07
N ALA A 88 8.55 -15.21 -9.95
CA ALA A 88 9.71 -15.78 -10.62
C ALA A 88 10.00 -17.22 -10.19
N ARG A 89 9.92 -17.51 -8.88
CA ARG A 89 10.23 -18.82 -8.30
C ARG A 89 9.13 -19.87 -8.50
N GLY A 90 7.86 -19.46 -8.48
CA GLY A 90 6.72 -20.36 -8.60
C GLY A 90 6.22 -20.55 -10.03
N LEU A 91 6.34 -19.51 -10.88
CA LEU A 91 5.77 -19.49 -12.24
C LEU A 91 6.81 -19.21 -13.35
N GLY A 92 8.06 -18.92 -12.97
CA GLY A 92 9.17 -18.67 -13.89
C GLY A 92 9.44 -17.19 -14.19
N GLY A 93 10.59 -16.91 -14.80
CA GLY A 93 11.11 -15.55 -15.01
C GLY A 93 10.21 -14.62 -15.85
N LEU A 94 9.35 -15.16 -16.73
CA LEU A 94 8.38 -14.35 -17.47
C LEU A 94 7.32 -13.75 -16.53
N ALA A 95 6.73 -14.58 -15.66
CA ALA A 95 5.79 -14.11 -14.64
C ALA A 95 6.48 -13.16 -13.66
N GLY A 96 7.73 -13.45 -13.29
CA GLY A 96 8.59 -12.53 -12.55
C GLY A 96 8.66 -11.15 -13.20
N GLY A 97 9.07 -11.08 -14.47
CA GLY A 97 9.14 -9.81 -15.21
C GLY A 97 7.82 -9.04 -15.24
N ALA A 98 6.70 -9.74 -15.51
CA ALA A 98 5.36 -9.14 -15.47
C ALA A 98 5.06 -8.52 -14.10
N THR A 99 5.26 -9.30 -13.03
CA THR A 99 5.01 -8.86 -11.65
C THR A 99 5.92 -7.70 -11.23
N ALA A 100 7.18 -7.67 -11.68
CA ALA A 100 8.09 -6.57 -11.40
C ALA A 100 7.59 -5.23 -11.97
N LEU A 101 7.11 -5.24 -13.22
CA LEU A 101 6.59 -4.02 -13.85
C LEU A 101 5.24 -3.61 -13.27
N ILE A 102 4.37 -4.56 -12.91
CA ILE A 102 3.14 -4.28 -12.16
C ILE A 102 3.48 -3.62 -10.81
N ALA A 103 4.49 -4.12 -10.08
CA ALA A 103 4.93 -3.52 -8.82
C ALA A 103 5.38 -2.07 -9.03
N ILE A 104 6.27 -1.83 -9.99
CA ILE A 104 6.77 -0.48 -10.30
C ILE A 104 5.60 0.47 -10.62
N LEU A 105 4.66 0.06 -11.47
CA LEU A 105 3.47 0.87 -11.76
C LEU A 105 2.65 1.13 -10.50
N SER A 106 2.34 0.08 -9.74
CA SER A 106 1.38 0.15 -8.63
C SER A 106 1.89 1.03 -7.50
N TYR A 107 3.14 0.85 -7.09
CA TYR A 107 3.72 1.66 -6.01
C TYR A 107 4.00 3.11 -6.48
N ASN A 108 4.32 3.36 -7.76
CA ASN A 108 4.37 4.73 -8.30
C ASN A 108 3.00 5.39 -8.26
N ALA A 109 1.96 4.68 -8.73
CA ALA A 109 0.60 5.19 -8.70
C ALA A 109 0.16 5.50 -7.27
N MET A 110 0.43 4.62 -6.31
CA MET A 110 0.13 4.87 -4.91
C MET A 110 0.83 6.13 -4.39
N GLN A 111 2.14 6.23 -4.58
CA GLN A 111 2.92 7.38 -4.12
C GLN A 111 2.37 8.70 -4.69
N ILE A 112 2.17 8.76 -6.01
CA ILE A 112 1.74 9.98 -6.70
C ILE A 112 0.29 10.32 -6.34
N GLY A 113 -0.58 9.32 -6.20
CA GLY A 113 -1.95 9.51 -5.72
C GLY A 113 -1.97 10.15 -4.33
N VAL A 114 -1.19 9.60 -3.39
CA VAL A 114 -1.11 10.14 -2.02
C VAL A 114 -0.51 11.56 -1.99
N MET A 115 0.35 11.94 -2.95
CA MET A 115 0.81 13.34 -3.07
C MET A 115 -0.31 14.34 -3.36
N GLY A 116 -1.38 13.93 -4.07
CA GLY A 116 -2.58 14.74 -4.25
C GLY A 116 -3.29 15.00 -2.93
N LEU A 117 -3.55 13.92 -2.19
CA LEU A 117 -4.15 14.00 -0.86
C LEU A 117 -3.30 14.80 0.13
N LEU A 118 -1.97 14.62 0.11
CA LEU A 118 -1.02 15.41 0.90
C LEU A 118 -1.17 16.90 0.60
N GLY A 119 -1.22 17.28 -0.67
CA GLY A 119 -1.38 18.66 -1.08
C GLY A 119 -2.69 19.27 -0.57
N ALA A 120 -3.80 18.54 -0.71
CA ALA A 120 -5.12 18.98 -0.24
C ALA A 120 -5.17 19.12 1.29
N ALA A 121 -4.74 18.10 2.02
CA ALA A 121 -4.70 18.09 3.48
C ALA A 121 -3.81 19.20 4.05
N THR A 122 -2.65 19.42 3.45
CA THR A 122 -1.72 20.48 3.87
C THR A 122 -2.30 21.86 3.57
N ALA A 123 -2.93 22.05 2.41
CA ALA A 123 -3.63 23.29 2.09
C ALA A 123 -4.72 23.60 3.12
N GLY A 124 -5.55 22.60 3.47
CA GLY A 124 -6.59 22.75 4.49
C GLY A 124 -6.04 23.11 5.88
N LEU A 125 -4.98 22.41 6.32
CA LEU A 125 -4.34 22.67 7.62
C LEU A 125 -3.79 24.11 7.70
N PHE A 126 -3.06 24.56 6.68
CA PHE A 126 -2.43 25.88 6.66
C PHE A 126 -3.41 27.02 6.36
N ALA A 127 -4.52 26.76 5.67
CA ALA A 127 -5.61 27.72 5.52
C ALA A 127 -6.21 28.11 6.88
N GLY A 128 -6.28 27.18 7.83
CA GLY A 128 -6.66 27.44 9.23
C GLY A 128 -5.73 28.43 9.95
N TRP A 129 -4.51 28.63 9.45
CA TRP A 129 -3.54 29.63 9.94
C TRP A 129 -3.43 30.86 9.03
N GLY A 130 -4.34 31.01 8.06
CA GLY A 130 -4.39 32.14 7.13
C GLY A 130 -3.48 32.01 5.90
N ILE A 131 -2.77 30.89 5.73
CA ILE A 131 -1.91 30.65 4.56
C ILE A 131 -2.71 29.91 3.49
N ASN A 132 -3.18 30.65 2.49
CA ASN A 132 -4.02 30.13 1.41
C ASN A 132 -3.18 29.91 0.13
N LEU A 133 -2.54 28.76 0.05
CA LEU A 133 -1.82 28.30 -1.15
C LEU A 133 -2.57 27.12 -1.77
N PRO A 134 -2.60 27.00 -3.11
CA PRO A 134 -3.27 25.89 -3.78
C PRO A 134 -2.54 24.56 -3.50
N TRP A 135 -3.30 23.47 -3.52
CA TRP A 135 -2.83 22.12 -3.16
C TRP A 135 -1.52 21.72 -3.85
N TRP A 136 -1.36 22.09 -5.13
CA TRP A 136 -0.21 21.69 -5.94
C TRP A 136 1.09 22.33 -5.46
N VAL A 137 1.04 23.51 -4.82
CA VAL A 137 2.23 24.13 -4.19
C VAL A 137 2.75 23.24 -3.08
N TRP A 138 1.86 22.78 -2.20
CA TRP A 138 2.20 21.88 -1.11
C TRP A 138 2.69 20.53 -1.61
N SER A 139 2.05 19.98 -2.66
CA SER A 139 2.53 18.74 -3.31
C SER A 139 3.93 18.90 -3.89
N PHE A 140 4.25 20.01 -4.58
CA PHE A 140 5.59 20.23 -5.12
C PHE A 140 6.65 20.46 -4.04
N ILE A 141 6.30 21.13 -2.93
CA ILE A 141 7.19 21.24 -1.76
C ILE A 141 7.48 19.84 -1.21
N ALA A 142 6.46 19.01 -1.02
CA ALA A 142 6.64 17.64 -0.55
C ALA A 142 7.46 16.79 -1.52
N ILE A 143 7.22 16.91 -2.84
CA ILE A 143 8.03 16.25 -3.88
C ILE A 143 9.49 16.66 -3.76
N ALA A 144 9.79 17.96 -3.60
CA ALA A 144 11.16 18.43 -3.51
C ALA A 144 11.88 17.88 -2.26
N ILE A 145 11.20 17.85 -1.12
CA ILE A 145 11.75 17.28 0.12
C ILE A 145 11.97 15.77 -0.05
N VAL A 146 10.98 15.05 -0.55
CA VAL A 146 11.05 13.60 -0.78
C VAL A 146 12.13 13.24 -1.80
N ALA A 147 12.32 14.06 -2.84
CA ALA A 147 13.39 13.87 -3.82
C ALA A 147 14.78 13.94 -3.18
N VAL A 148 15.01 14.91 -2.29
CA VAL A 148 16.29 15.06 -1.58
C VAL A 148 16.50 13.89 -0.61
N LEU A 149 15.47 13.53 0.17
CA LEU A 149 15.56 12.43 1.14
C LEU A 149 15.74 11.08 0.44
N GLY A 150 14.96 10.80 -0.59
CA GLY A 150 15.01 9.58 -1.39
C GLY A 150 16.35 9.43 -2.13
N TYR A 151 16.87 10.51 -2.72
CA TYR A 151 18.18 10.50 -3.40
C TYR A 151 19.31 10.12 -2.42
N ARG A 152 19.22 10.55 -1.17
CA ARG A 152 20.19 10.24 -0.12
C ARG A 152 19.90 8.95 0.65
N GLN A 153 18.83 8.23 0.29
CA GLN A 153 18.31 7.08 1.04
C GLN A 153 18.13 7.38 2.53
N VAL A 154 17.60 8.56 2.83
CA VAL A 154 17.25 8.95 4.20
C VAL A 154 15.85 8.46 4.47
N ASP A 155 15.74 7.36 5.21
CA ASP A 155 14.50 6.94 5.84
C ASP A 155 14.26 7.76 7.12
N LEU A 156 12.98 7.99 7.44
CA LEU A 156 12.62 8.45 8.78
C LEU A 156 13.12 7.43 9.80
N SER A 157 13.77 7.89 10.87
CA SER A 157 14.24 6.97 11.92
C SER A 157 13.08 6.12 12.41
N ALA A 158 13.28 4.80 12.50
CA ALA A 158 12.28 3.87 13.01
C ALA A 158 11.67 4.32 14.35
N LYS A 159 12.44 5.03 15.18
CA LYS A 159 11.97 5.65 16.42
C LYS A 159 10.93 6.75 16.18
N ILE A 160 11.22 7.71 15.30
CA ILE A 160 10.31 8.81 14.96
C ILE A 160 9.03 8.24 14.37
N LEU A 161 9.20 7.32 13.42
CA LEU A 161 8.10 6.66 12.73
C LEU A 161 7.18 5.91 13.71
N THR A 162 7.76 5.16 14.65
CA THR A 162 6.99 4.47 15.70
C THR A 162 6.22 5.46 16.59
N VAL A 163 6.84 6.58 16.96
CA VAL A 163 6.17 7.61 17.78
C VAL A 163 4.99 8.24 17.05
N LEU A 164 5.16 8.58 15.77
CA LEU A 164 4.08 9.14 14.95
C LEU A 164 2.92 8.15 14.82
N VAL A 165 3.19 6.89 14.49
CA VAL A 165 2.16 5.85 14.39
C VAL A 165 1.43 5.63 15.71
N LEU A 166 2.15 5.54 16.83
CA LEU A 166 1.50 5.40 18.12
C LEU A 166 0.61 6.60 18.43
N ALA A 167 1.07 7.83 18.11
CA ALA A 167 0.26 9.02 18.26
C ALA A 167 -1.00 8.97 17.37
N GLU A 168 -0.88 8.54 16.11
CA GLU A 168 -1.99 8.34 15.18
C GLU A 168 -3.05 7.39 15.74
N TYR A 169 -2.62 6.21 16.22
CA TYR A 169 -3.54 5.26 16.86
C TYR A 169 -4.22 5.87 18.09
N VAL A 170 -3.46 6.54 18.95
CA VAL A 170 -4.00 7.14 20.18
C VAL A 170 -5.06 8.19 19.86
N VAL A 171 -4.81 9.12 18.94
CA VAL A 171 -5.78 10.18 18.64
C VAL A 171 -7.06 9.63 18.01
N VAL A 172 -6.95 8.63 17.13
CA VAL A 172 -8.13 7.98 16.54
C VAL A 172 -8.90 7.17 17.59
N LEU A 173 -8.21 6.42 18.44
CA LEU A 173 -8.84 5.65 19.50
C LEU A 173 -9.52 6.55 20.55
N ILE A 174 -9.00 7.76 20.81
CA ILE A 174 -9.68 8.73 21.67
C ILE A 174 -11.01 9.16 21.04
N LEU A 175 -11.03 9.47 19.74
CA LEU A 175 -12.26 9.77 19.00
C LEU A 175 -13.23 8.58 19.04
N ASP A 176 -12.76 7.38 18.72
CA ASP A 176 -13.56 6.16 18.74
C ASP A 176 -14.22 5.94 20.11
N LEU A 177 -13.46 6.09 21.20
CA LEU A 177 -13.98 5.99 22.56
C LEU A 177 -14.99 7.11 22.89
N ALA A 178 -14.81 8.32 22.36
CA ALA A 178 -15.74 9.42 22.56
C ALA A 178 -17.09 9.16 21.86
N VAL A 179 -17.07 8.68 20.62
CA VAL A 179 -18.27 8.26 19.89
C VAL A 179 -18.96 7.10 20.60
N LEU A 180 -18.19 6.11 21.05
CA LEU A 180 -18.73 4.95 21.75
C LEU A 180 -19.42 5.33 23.07
N LYS A 181 -18.79 6.22 23.87
CA LYS A 181 -19.34 6.69 25.15
C LYS A 181 -20.61 7.52 25.01
N THR A 182 -20.72 8.28 23.93
CA THR A 182 -21.91 9.10 23.62
C THR A 182 -23.02 8.29 22.95
N GLY A 183 -22.71 7.08 22.46
CA GLY A 183 -23.67 6.18 21.83
C GLY A 183 -23.89 6.44 20.34
N GLY A 184 -23.07 7.26 19.68
CA GLY A 184 -23.28 7.70 18.30
C GLY A 184 -24.41 8.73 18.14
N ASP A 185 -24.80 9.05 16.90
CA ASP A 185 -25.86 10.04 16.61
C ASP A 185 -27.27 9.49 16.88
N SER A 186 -27.51 8.24 16.45
CA SER A 186 -28.82 7.56 16.53
C SER A 186 -28.79 6.28 17.36
N GLY A 187 -27.78 6.10 18.21
CA GLY A 187 -27.53 4.85 18.94
C GLY A 187 -26.54 3.93 18.23
N LEU A 188 -25.91 3.03 19.00
CA LEU A 188 -25.00 2.01 18.46
C LEU A 188 -25.80 0.94 17.72
N SER A 189 -25.37 0.61 16.50
CA SER A 189 -26.04 -0.37 15.64
C SER A 189 -25.04 -1.29 14.96
N ALA A 190 -25.40 -2.57 14.84
CA ALA A 190 -24.64 -3.56 14.06
C ALA A 190 -25.03 -3.59 12.57
N ALA A 191 -25.98 -2.74 12.13
CA ALA A 191 -26.41 -2.67 10.74
C ALA A 191 -25.25 -2.52 9.72
N PRO A 192 -24.16 -1.77 10.00
CA PRO A 192 -22.96 -1.70 9.12
C PRO A 192 -22.34 -3.06 8.76
N PHE A 193 -22.62 -4.12 9.53
CA PHE A 193 -22.15 -5.49 9.30
C PHE A 193 -23.19 -6.40 8.62
N SER A 194 -24.40 -5.89 8.35
CA SER A 194 -25.44 -6.65 7.66
C SER A 194 -25.10 -6.84 6.18
N TRP A 195 -25.52 -7.98 5.61
CA TRP A 195 -25.28 -8.28 4.20
C TRP A 195 -25.88 -7.23 3.26
N SER A 196 -27.05 -6.68 3.61
CA SER A 196 -27.70 -5.63 2.81
C SER A 196 -26.90 -4.33 2.77
N GLN A 197 -26.24 -3.95 3.87
CA GLN A 197 -25.36 -2.78 3.91
C GLN A 197 -24.05 -3.06 3.15
N ILE A 198 -23.42 -4.22 3.38
CA ILE A 198 -22.16 -4.60 2.72
C ILE A 198 -22.31 -4.67 1.19
N THR A 199 -23.45 -5.15 0.69
CA THR A 199 -23.71 -5.26 -0.76
C THR A 199 -24.40 -4.05 -1.38
N SER A 200 -24.68 -3.01 -0.58
CA SER A 200 -25.28 -1.77 -1.08
C SER A 200 -24.31 -0.96 -1.93
N GLY A 201 -24.85 0.01 -2.69
CA GLY A 201 -24.04 0.93 -3.49
C GLY A 201 -23.09 0.20 -4.44
N ALA A 202 -21.80 0.54 -4.36
CA ALA A 202 -20.74 -0.03 -5.18
C ALA A 202 -19.72 -0.81 -4.33
N PRO A 203 -20.01 -2.08 -3.95
CA PRO A 203 -19.18 -2.87 -3.04
C PRO A 203 -17.76 -3.12 -3.57
N ALA A 204 -17.56 -3.15 -4.89
CA ALA A 204 -16.23 -3.30 -5.46
C ALA A 204 -15.31 -2.08 -5.20
N ILE A 205 -15.86 -0.86 -5.04
CA ILE A 205 -15.10 0.33 -4.63
C ILE A 205 -14.71 0.21 -3.18
N ALA A 206 -15.67 -0.23 -2.35
CA ALA A 206 -15.44 -0.43 -0.95
C ALA A 206 -14.28 -1.42 -0.73
N ILE A 207 -14.31 -2.54 -1.47
CA ILE A 207 -13.24 -3.53 -1.47
C ILE A 207 -11.90 -2.90 -1.89
N LEU A 208 -11.86 -2.11 -2.97
CA LEU A 208 -10.64 -1.41 -3.40
C LEU A 208 -10.05 -0.52 -2.30
N PHE A 209 -10.82 0.41 -1.73
CA PHE A 209 -10.29 1.27 -0.67
C PHE A 209 -9.91 0.50 0.60
N CYS A 210 -10.66 -0.57 0.93
CA CYS A 210 -10.26 -1.46 2.03
C CYS A 210 -8.92 -2.13 1.73
N PHE A 211 -8.70 -2.71 0.54
CA PHE A 211 -7.39 -3.29 0.17
C PHE A 211 -6.28 -2.25 0.19
N ALA A 212 -6.56 -1.04 -0.31
CA ALA A 212 -5.60 0.06 -0.33
C ALA A 212 -5.05 0.36 1.07
N ALA A 213 -5.91 0.33 2.09
CA ALA A 213 -5.56 0.57 3.48
C ALA A 213 -4.60 -0.49 4.07
N PHE A 214 -4.54 -1.70 3.50
CA PHE A 214 -3.62 -2.75 3.93
C PHE A 214 -2.29 -2.75 3.19
N ILE A 215 -2.14 -2.00 2.09
CA ILE A 215 -0.92 -2.00 1.29
C ILE A 215 0.28 -1.66 2.18
N GLY A 216 1.27 -2.55 2.17
CA GLY A 216 2.43 -2.49 3.06
C GLY A 216 2.50 -3.67 4.03
N PHE A 217 1.39 -4.36 4.33
CA PHE A 217 1.42 -5.53 5.22
C PHE A 217 2.36 -6.64 4.71
N GLU A 218 2.52 -6.75 3.40
CA GLU A 218 3.38 -7.72 2.71
C GLU A 218 4.87 -7.48 2.95
N ALA A 219 5.25 -6.25 3.36
CA ALA A 219 6.63 -5.83 3.57
C ALA A 219 7.28 -6.53 4.77
N THR A 220 6.52 -7.24 5.60
CA THR A 220 7.08 -8.08 6.69
C THR A 220 8.19 -8.98 6.19
N THR A 221 8.00 -9.59 5.02
CA THR A 221 8.94 -10.53 4.40
C THR A 221 10.25 -9.89 3.94
N ILE A 222 10.26 -8.58 3.68
CA ILE A 222 11.47 -7.83 3.31
C ILE A 222 12.45 -7.80 4.49
N TYR A 223 11.93 -7.72 5.71
CA TYR A 223 12.71 -7.72 6.96
C TYR A 223 13.14 -9.12 7.41
N ALA A 224 12.94 -10.16 6.58
CA ALA A 224 13.28 -11.53 6.93
C ALA A 224 14.78 -11.71 7.21
N GLU A 225 15.66 -10.97 6.53
CA GLU A 225 17.12 -11.07 6.74
C GLU A 225 17.59 -10.43 8.06
N GLU A 226 16.82 -9.47 8.58
CA GLU A 226 17.10 -8.74 9.82
C GLU A 226 16.37 -9.32 11.05
N ALA A 227 15.39 -10.20 10.81
CA ALA A 227 14.58 -10.82 11.84
C ALA A 227 15.39 -11.79 12.73
N ARG A 228 15.09 -11.78 14.04
CA ARG A 228 15.74 -12.63 15.05
C ARG A 228 15.55 -14.13 14.83
N ASP A 229 14.35 -14.51 14.42
CA ASP A 229 14.05 -15.85 13.93
C ASP A 229 13.08 -15.68 12.76
N PRO A 230 13.55 -15.68 11.51
CA PRO A 230 12.70 -15.39 10.36
C PRO A 230 11.54 -16.39 10.22
N LYS A 231 11.74 -17.65 10.62
CA LYS A 231 10.73 -18.71 10.50
C LYS A 231 9.56 -18.55 11.46
N VAL A 232 9.76 -17.82 12.57
CA VAL A 232 8.73 -17.55 13.60
C VAL A 232 8.28 -16.09 13.58
N THR A 233 9.22 -15.17 13.41
CA THR A 233 9.01 -13.72 13.52
C THR A 233 8.17 -13.19 12.36
N ILE A 234 8.50 -13.58 11.13
CA ILE A 234 7.80 -13.12 9.92
C ILE A 234 6.34 -13.59 9.89
N PRO A 235 6.02 -14.88 10.13
CA PRO A 235 4.63 -15.32 10.26
C PRO A 235 3.85 -14.50 11.29
N ARG A 236 4.37 -14.42 12.52
CA ARG A 236 3.69 -13.75 13.62
C ARG A 236 3.48 -12.28 13.31
N ALA A 237 4.52 -11.60 12.82
CA ALA A 237 4.42 -10.19 12.47
C ALA A 237 3.39 -9.95 11.36
N THR A 238 3.30 -10.84 10.36
CA THR A 238 2.32 -10.75 9.27
C THR A 238 0.89 -10.89 9.79
N TYR A 239 0.60 -11.97 10.52
CA TYR A 239 -0.76 -12.17 11.07
C TYR A 239 -1.15 -11.08 12.06
N PHE A 240 -0.24 -10.69 12.97
CA PHE A 240 -0.53 -9.60 13.91
C PHE A 240 -0.77 -8.28 13.19
N SER A 241 -0.01 -7.96 12.13
CA SER A 241 -0.23 -6.74 11.36
C SER A 241 -1.62 -6.77 10.70
N VAL A 242 -1.98 -7.85 9.99
CA VAL A 242 -3.29 -7.95 9.33
C VAL A 242 -4.44 -7.86 10.33
N VAL A 243 -4.35 -8.55 11.47
CA VAL A 243 -5.41 -8.49 12.50
C VAL A 243 -5.50 -7.10 13.13
N LEU A 244 -4.37 -6.51 13.52
CA LEU A 244 -4.36 -5.21 14.20
C LEU A 244 -4.84 -4.08 13.27
N ILE A 245 -4.36 -4.05 12.03
CA ILE A 245 -4.79 -3.11 10.99
C ILE A 245 -6.30 -3.28 10.73
N GLY A 246 -6.74 -4.53 10.50
CA GLY A 246 -8.12 -4.82 10.17
C GLY A 246 -9.11 -4.49 11.27
N LEU A 247 -8.80 -4.85 12.52
CA LEU A 247 -9.65 -4.52 13.66
C LEU A 247 -9.72 -3.01 13.88
N PHE A 248 -8.58 -2.32 13.81
CA PHE A 248 -8.53 -0.86 13.98
C PHE A 248 -9.40 -0.16 12.93
N TYR A 249 -9.17 -0.41 11.64
CA TYR A 249 -9.94 0.24 10.58
C TYR A 249 -11.42 -0.16 10.57
N MET A 250 -11.73 -1.42 10.85
CA MET A 250 -13.12 -1.90 10.97
C MET A 250 -13.87 -1.16 12.08
N ILE A 251 -13.27 -1.06 13.27
CA ILE A 251 -13.89 -0.40 14.43
C ILE A 251 -14.05 1.09 14.17
N THR A 252 -13.01 1.76 13.68
CA THR A 252 -13.08 3.19 13.39
C THR A 252 -14.09 3.49 12.29
N ALA A 253 -14.12 2.73 11.19
CA ALA A 253 -15.13 2.90 10.14
C ALA A 253 -16.56 2.67 10.65
N TRP A 254 -16.75 1.68 11.54
CA TRP A 254 -18.04 1.46 12.20
C TRP A 254 -18.45 2.67 13.03
N LEU A 255 -17.53 3.21 13.84
CA LEU A 255 -17.77 4.36 14.70
C LEU A 255 -17.97 5.66 13.92
N MET A 256 -17.30 5.83 12.77
CA MET A 256 -17.57 6.94 11.84
C MET A 256 -19.00 6.89 11.30
N ALA A 257 -19.48 5.69 10.92
CA ALA A 257 -20.83 5.51 10.40
C ALA A 257 -21.91 5.76 11.47
N VAL A 258 -21.78 5.17 12.66
CA VAL A 258 -22.77 5.37 13.74
C VAL A 258 -22.66 6.74 14.41
N GLY A 259 -21.45 7.32 14.45
CA GLY A 259 -21.19 8.66 14.97
C GLY A 259 -21.81 9.77 14.12
N THR A 260 -21.94 9.56 12.82
CA THR A 260 -22.73 10.48 11.96
C THR A 260 -24.21 10.12 11.96
N GLY A 261 -24.53 8.85 12.18
CA GLY A 261 -25.84 8.26 11.95
C GLY A 261 -25.89 7.62 10.57
N ILE A 262 -26.30 6.35 10.50
CA ILE A 262 -26.24 5.53 9.29
C ILE A 262 -27.00 6.17 8.12
N ASP A 263 -28.21 6.68 8.37
CA ASP A 263 -29.04 7.31 7.34
C ASP A 263 -28.52 8.69 6.91
N LYS A 264 -27.72 9.33 7.76
CA LYS A 264 -27.12 10.66 7.51
C LYS A 264 -25.74 10.58 6.88
N LEU A 265 -25.11 9.41 6.89
CA LEU A 265 -23.71 9.23 6.49
C LEU A 265 -23.45 9.73 5.06
N LEU A 266 -24.18 9.18 4.08
CA LEU A 266 -23.96 9.53 2.68
C LEU A 266 -24.32 10.99 2.38
N PRO A 267 -25.47 11.53 2.83
CA PRO A 267 -25.75 12.96 2.69
C PRO A 267 -24.69 13.86 3.33
N SER A 268 -24.16 13.48 4.51
CA SER A 268 -23.13 14.27 5.20
C SER A 268 -21.82 14.29 4.43
N LEU A 269 -21.40 13.15 3.86
CA LEU A 269 -20.21 13.06 3.02
C LEU A 269 -20.37 13.84 1.72
N GLN A 270 -21.54 13.78 1.08
CA GLN A 270 -21.84 14.50 -0.17
C GLN A 270 -21.90 16.03 0.01
N ALA A 271 -22.22 16.50 1.22
CA ALA A 271 -22.25 17.92 1.54
C ALA A 271 -20.84 18.53 1.72
N LEU A 272 -19.81 17.69 1.91
CA LEU A 272 -18.43 18.15 2.05
C LEU A 272 -17.83 18.49 0.68
N GLN A 273 -17.12 19.62 0.63
CA GLN A 273 -16.27 19.93 -0.52
C GLN A 273 -15.08 18.97 -0.61
N ASP A 274 -14.50 18.61 0.54
CA ASP A 274 -13.45 17.62 0.65
C ASP A 274 -13.93 16.49 1.59
N PRO A 275 -14.24 15.29 1.06
CA PRO A 275 -14.69 14.16 1.87
C PRO A 275 -13.69 13.73 2.95
N THR A 276 -12.39 14.05 2.79
CA THR A 276 -11.35 13.66 3.75
C THR A 276 -11.40 14.49 5.03
N THR A 277 -12.14 15.62 5.04
CA THR A 277 -12.39 16.38 6.26
C THR A 277 -13.41 15.73 7.20
N PHE A 278 -14.08 14.66 6.76
CA PHE A 278 -15.19 14.02 7.48
C PHE A 278 -14.81 13.52 8.88
N LEU A 279 -13.67 12.83 9.00
CA LEU A 279 -13.17 12.34 10.30
C LEU A 279 -12.91 13.49 11.28
N PHE A 280 -12.42 14.62 10.77
CA PHE A 280 -12.09 15.80 11.57
C PHE A 280 -13.36 16.51 12.06
N GLY A 281 -14.41 16.55 11.24
CA GLY A 281 -15.73 17.04 11.67
C GLY A 281 -16.33 16.18 12.79
N LEU A 282 -16.17 14.85 12.73
CA LEU A 282 -16.54 13.96 13.83
C LEU A 282 -15.68 14.18 15.08
N SER A 283 -14.37 14.37 14.90
CA SER A 283 -13.45 14.73 15.99
C SER A 283 -13.89 16.00 16.70
N ASP A 284 -14.22 17.05 15.96
CA ASP A 284 -14.66 18.31 16.53
C ASP A 284 -15.97 18.15 17.32
N ARG A 285 -16.93 17.41 16.76
CA ARG A 285 -18.21 17.12 17.39
C ARG A 285 -18.10 16.32 18.68
N TYR A 286 -17.27 15.27 18.72
CA TYR A 286 -17.27 14.28 19.81
C TYR A 286 -16.11 14.43 20.79
N ALA A 287 -14.97 14.96 20.34
CA ALA A 287 -13.73 14.99 21.11
C ALA A 287 -13.09 16.40 21.19
N GLY A 288 -13.62 17.37 20.43
CA GLY A 288 -13.26 18.78 20.48
C GLY A 288 -12.13 19.20 19.55
N THR A 289 -11.98 20.51 19.44
CA THR A 289 -11.04 21.19 18.52
C THR A 289 -9.58 20.81 18.74
N LEU A 290 -9.16 20.60 20.00
CA LEU A 290 -7.77 20.27 20.33
C LEU A 290 -7.35 18.92 19.73
N LEU A 291 -8.20 17.89 19.84
CA LEU A 291 -7.92 16.60 19.23
C LEU A 291 -7.93 16.72 17.70
N THR A 292 -8.88 17.48 17.16
CA THR A 292 -8.99 17.73 15.71
C THR A 292 -7.72 18.35 15.13
N HIS A 293 -7.14 19.35 15.80
CA HIS A 293 -5.86 19.95 15.38
C HIS A 293 -4.70 18.95 15.47
N ALA A 294 -4.62 18.18 16.56
CA ALA A 294 -3.59 17.15 16.69
C ALA A 294 -3.69 16.09 15.58
N MET A 295 -4.91 15.62 15.29
CA MET A 295 -5.18 14.72 14.17
C MET A 295 -4.79 15.33 12.82
N SER A 296 -5.08 16.61 12.60
CA SER A 296 -4.79 17.26 11.31
C SER A 296 -3.27 17.35 11.05
N ILE A 297 -2.50 17.68 12.08
CA ILE A 297 -1.02 17.69 12.01
C ILE A 297 -0.50 16.27 11.79
N LEU A 298 -1.00 15.30 12.55
CA LEU A 298 -0.60 13.90 12.41
C LEU A 298 -0.96 13.36 11.02
N PHE A 299 -2.10 13.74 10.44
CA PHE A 299 -2.53 13.30 9.12
C PHE A 299 -1.58 13.78 8.02
N VAL A 300 -1.19 15.06 8.02
CA VAL A 300 -0.19 15.58 7.09
C VAL A 300 1.16 14.88 7.28
N SER A 301 1.56 14.61 8.53
CA SER A 301 2.81 13.88 8.80
C SER A 301 2.75 12.42 8.33
N SER A 302 1.58 11.76 8.47
CA SER A 302 1.30 10.40 8.04
C SER A 302 1.38 10.29 6.51
N LEU A 303 0.75 11.23 5.81
CA LEU A 303 0.79 11.33 4.35
C LEU A 303 2.23 11.51 3.86
N PHE A 304 2.99 12.42 4.48
CA PHE A 304 4.40 12.65 4.12
C PHE A 304 5.26 11.39 4.36
N ALA A 305 5.10 10.73 5.51
CA ALA A 305 5.80 9.50 5.82
C ALA A 305 5.46 8.38 4.82
N GLY A 306 4.18 8.24 4.48
CA GLY A 306 3.70 7.28 3.47
C GLY A 306 4.28 7.56 2.08
N VAL A 307 4.26 8.81 1.61
CA VAL A 307 4.85 9.20 0.32
C VAL A 307 6.35 8.89 0.28
N LEU A 308 7.09 9.17 1.37
CA LEU A 308 8.51 8.84 1.45
C LEU A 308 8.76 7.31 1.46
N ALA A 309 7.94 6.54 2.19
CA ALA A 309 8.05 5.10 2.24
C ALA A 309 7.78 4.45 0.87
N PHE A 310 6.70 4.85 0.19
CA PHE A 310 6.45 4.43 -1.18
C PHE A 310 7.56 4.91 -2.12
N HIS A 311 8.14 6.09 -1.85
CA HIS A 311 9.22 6.58 -2.68
C HIS A 311 10.40 5.60 -2.67
N ASN A 312 10.81 5.20 -1.48
CA ASN A 312 11.94 4.30 -1.28
C ASN A 312 11.63 2.87 -1.76
N ALA A 313 10.39 2.41 -1.63
CA ALA A 313 9.96 1.12 -2.15
C ALA A 313 10.07 1.05 -3.68
N VAL A 314 9.51 2.04 -4.39
CA VAL A 314 9.59 2.12 -5.87
C VAL A 314 11.04 2.19 -6.33
N ALA A 315 11.86 3.03 -5.69
CA ALA A 315 13.27 3.17 -6.05
C ALA A 315 14.03 1.84 -5.92
N ARG A 316 13.73 1.02 -4.89
CA ARG A 316 14.27 -0.35 -4.78
C ARG A 316 13.79 -1.26 -5.89
N TYR A 317 12.51 -1.25 -6.25
CA TYR A 317 11.98 -2.08 -7.34
C TYR A 317 12.66 -1.77 -8.68
N ILE A 318 12.79 -0.48 -9.03
CA ILE A 318 13.46 -0.04 -10.26
C ILE A 318 14.95 -0.42 -10.23
N TYR A 319 15.62 -0.21 -9.09
CA TYR A 319 17.03 -0.60 -8.91
C TYR A 319 17.24 -2.10 -9.11
N VAL A 320 16.42 -2.95 -8.46
CA VAL A 320 16.50 -4.40 -8.59
C VAL A 320 16.26 -4.83 -10.04
N ALA A 321 15.23 -4.27 -10.70
CA ALA A 321 14.93 -4.57 -12.10
C ALA A 321 16.06 -4.14 -13.05
N GLY A 322 16.71 -3.00 -12.80
CA GLY A 322 17.90 -2.57 -13.57
C GLY A 322 19.11 -3.46 -13.32
N ARG A 323 19.38 -3.80 -12.05
CA ARG A 323 20.50 -4.65 -11.64
C ARG A 323 20.40 -6.05 -12.25
N GLU A 324 19.19 -6.61 -12.29
CA GLU A 324 18.90 -7.92 -12.87
C GLU A 324 18.73 -7.86 -14.41
N LYS A 325 19.06 -6.72 -15.02
CA LYS A 325 19.04 -6.47 -16.48
C LYS A 325 17.66 -6.59 -17.15
N LEU A 326 16.58 -6.67 -16.36
CA LEU A 326 15.21 -6.58 -16.85
C LEU A 326 14.93 -5.17 -17.40
N LEU A 327 15.47 -4.16 -16.72
CA LEU A 327 15.57 -2.78 -17.20
C LEU A 327 17.04 -2.45 -17.53
N PRO A 328 17.34 -1.30 -18.21
CA PRO A 328 18.72 -0.92 -18.50
C PRO A 328 19.60 -0.90 -17.26
N GLN A 329 20.77 -1.55 -17.33
CA GLN A 329 21.67 -1.72 -16.18
C GLN A 329 22.09 -0.38 -15.53
N THR A 330 22.10 0.71 -16.31
CA THR A 330 22.44 2.07 -15.85
C THR A 330 21.50 2.61 -14.77
N ILE A 331 20.28 2.09 -14.64
CA ILE A 331 19.35 2.49 -13.57
C ILE A 331 19.46 1.59 -12.33
N GLY A 332 20.16 0.45 -12.45
CA GLY A 332 20.43 -0.51 -11.40
C GLY A 332 21.70 -0.23 -10.62
N VAL A 333 22.05 1.04 -10.42
CA VAL A 333 23.29 1.48 -9.76
C VAL A 333 23.01 2.22 -8.46
N THR A 334 23.92 2.08 -7.50
CA THR A 334 23.87 2.83 -6.24
C THR A 334 24.79 4.06 -6.28
N HIS A 335 24.47 5.08 -5.50
CA HIS A 335 25.28 6.29 -5.37
C HIS A 335 26.58 5.97 -4.61
N SER A 336 27.72 6.49 -5.08
CA SER A 336 29.03 6.18 -4.49
C SER A 336 29.17 6.57 -3.03
N ALA A 337 28.61 7.71 -2.63
CA ALA A 337 28.71 8.24 -1.27
C ALA A 337 27.53 7.89 -0.34
N HIS A 338 26.37 7.54 -0.90
CA HIS A 338 25.13 7.32 -0.14
C HIS A 338 24.62 5.88 -0.20
N GLN A 339 25.19 5.08 -1.12
CA GLN A 339 24.75 3.71 -1.42
C GLN A 339 23.27 3.60 -1.80
N SER A 340 22.68 4.71 -2.25
CA SER A 340 21.26 4.85 -2.59
C SER A 340 20.94 4.55 -4.05
N PRO A 341 19.73 4.05 -4.39
CA PRO A 341 19.28 3.86 -5.77
C PRO A 341 18.92 5.21 -6.43
N HIS A 342 19.91 6.09 -6.56
CA HIS A 342 19.72 7.50 -6.90
C HIS A 342 19.12 7.74 -8.30
N VAL A 343 19.52 6.95 -9.31
CA VAL A 343 18.94 7.07 -10.66
C VAL A 343 17.45 6.74 -10.65
N ALA A 344 17.06 5.67 -9.94
CA ALA A 344 15.67 5.29 -9.76
C ALA A 344 14.86 6.37 -9.03
N SER A 345 15.41 6.93 -7.94
CA SER A 345 14.80 8.03 -7.19
C SER A 345 14.57 9.28 -8.06
N VAL A 346 15.51 9.62 -8.95
CA VAL A 346 15.36 10.73 -9.91
C VAL A 346 14.26 10.45 -10.92
N ILE A 347 14.24 9.27 -11.55
CA ILE A 347 13.21 8.88 -12.55
C ILE A 347 11.81 9.05 -11.96
N GLN A 348 11.64 8.55 -10.75
CA GLN A 348 10.38 8.57 -10.03
C GLN A 348 9.98 9.99 -9.57
N THR A 349 10.95 10.81 -9.13
CA THR A 349 10.72 12.23 -8.84
C THR A 349 10.21 12.97 -10.07
N VAL A 350 10.87 12.77 -11.21
CA VAL A 350 10.46 13.38 -12.48
C VAL A 350 9.06 12.93 -12.88
N LEU A 351 8.75 11.64 -12.74
CA LEU A 351 7.41 11.12 -12.99
C LEU A 351 6.37 11.79 -12.09
N ALA A 352 6.65 11.91 -10.78
CA ALA A 352 5.76 12.59 -9.84
C ALA A 352 5.53 14.06 -10.22
N VAL A 353 6.58 14.80 -10.59
CA VAL A 353 6.47 16.19 -11.05
C VAL A 353 5.58 16.29 -12.29
N ILE A 354 5.77 15.42 -13.28
CA ILE A 354 4.99 15.41 -14.52
C ILE A 354 3.52 15.12 -14.23
N VAL A 355 3.22 14.07 -13.46
CA VAL A 355 1.84 13.65 -13.20
C VAL A 355 1.12 14.67 -12.31
N VAL A 356 1.71 15.12 -11.21
CA VAL A 356 1.13 16.17 -10.36
C VAL A 356 0.94 17.47 -11.14
N GLY A 357 1.94 17.86 -11.95
CA GLY A 357 1.85 19.03 -12.82
C GLY A 357 0.72 18.92 -13.85
N LEU A 358 0.52 17.75 -14.45
CA LEU A 358 -0.58 17.52 -15.40
C LEU A 358 -1.94 17.73 -14.72
N PHE A 359 -2.16 17.17 -13.54
CA PHE A 359 -3.42 17.36 -12.80
C PHE A 359 -3.63 18.81 -12.38
N ALA A 360 -2.56 19.49 -11.95
CA ALA A 360 -2.61 20.91 -11.59
C ALA A 360 -2.95 21.80 -12.80
N VAL A 361 -2.31 21.59 -13.96
CA VAL A 361 -2.55 22.36 -15.19
C VAL A 361 -3.94 22.11 -15.76
N LEU A 362 -4.44 20.87 -15.69
CA LEU A 362 -5.78 20.51 -16.13
C LEU A 362 -6.88 20.91 -15.12
N GLY A 363 -6.52 21.44 -13.95
CA GLY A 363 -7.48 21.83 -12.91
C GLY A 363 -8.27 20.66 -12.32
N LEU A 364 -7.69 19.46 -12.34
CA LEU A 364 -8.34 18.26 -11.80
C LEU A 364 -8.27 18.22 -10.27
N ASP A 365 -9.28 17.62 -9.65
CA ASP A 365 -9.39 17.53 -8.20
C ASP A 365 -8.28 16.64 -7.59
N PRO A 366 -7.55 17.10 -6.55
CA PRO A 366 -6.45 16.34 -5.97
C PRO A 366 -6.89 15.08 -5.22
N VAL A 367 -8.14 15.02 -4.74
CA VAL A 367 -8.65 13.94 -3.90
C VAL A 367 -9.50 12.98 -4.74
N LEU A 368 -10.55 13.49 -5.39
CA LEU A 368 -11.51 12.72 -6.17
C LEU A 368 -10.96 12.26 -7.53
N ALA A 369 -9.96 12.96 -8.07
CA ALA A 369 -9.26 12.54 -9.28
C ALA A 369 -7.88 11.95 -8.96
N LEU A 370 -6.90 12.78 -8.58
CA LEU A 370 -5.50 12.34 -8.47
C LEU A 370 -5.32 11.20 -7.47
N PHE A 371 -5.72 11.40 -6.21
CA PHE A 371 -5.63 10.38 -5.17
C PHE A 371 -6.48 9.15 -5.51
N SER A 372 -7.79 9.32 -5.69
CA SER A 372 -8.72 8.22 -5.94
C SER A 372 -8.33 7.37 -7.16
N TRP A 373 -8.06 7.99 -8.31
CA TRP A 373 -7.77 7.24 -9.55
C TRP A 373 -6.48 6.45 -9.45
N LEU A 374 -5.40 7.08 -8.99
CA LEU A 374 -4.10 6.42 -8.91
C LEU A 374 -4.04 5.38 -7.79
N THR A 375 -4.67 5.64 -6.63
CA THR A 375 -4.78 4.66 -5.55
C THR A 375 -5.61 3.44 -5.98
N ASN A 376 -6.66 3.63 -6.79
CA ASN A 376 -7.42 2.52 -7.35
C ASN A 376 -6.60 1.69 -8.35
N VAL A 377 -5.82 2.34 -9.24
CA VAL A 377 -4.89 1.64 -10.15
C VAL A 377 -3.83 0.87 -9.36
N ALA A 378 -3.22 1.52 -8.36
CA ALA A 378 -2.23 0.91 -7.49
C ALA A 378 -2.78 -0.33 -6.79
N THR A 379 -3.98 -0.21 -6.23
CA THR A 379 -4.59 -1.30 -5.47
C THR A 379 -4.99 -2.46 -6.38
N LEU A 380 -5.54 -2.19 -7.56
CA LEU A 380 -5.79 -3.23 -8.56
C LEU A 380 -4.50 -3.99 -8.90
N GLY A 381 -3.41 -3.26 -9.16
CA GLY A 381 -2.12 -3.87 -9.47
C GLY A 381 -1.57 -4.72 -8.32
N VAL A 382 -1.70 -4.26 -7.06
CA VAL A 382 -1.32 -5.05 -5.88
C VAL A 382 -2.18 -6.31 -5.73
N ILE A 383 -3.50 -6.24 -5.95
CA ILE A 383 -4.38 -7.42 -5.91
C ILE A 383 -3.99 -8.42 -7.02
N VAL A 384 -3.63 -7.93 -8.21
CA VAL A 384 -3.09 -8.79 -9.29
C VAL A 384 -1.80 -9.47 -8.85
N MET A 385 -0.87 -8.75 -8.22
CA MET A 385 0.36 -9.35 -7.68
C MET A 385 0.08 -10.39 -6.60
N MET A 386 -0.90 -10.14 -5.72
CA MET A 386 -1.32 -11.10 -4.69
C MET A 386 -1.94 -12.35 -5.32
N ALA A 387 -2.77 -12.21 -6.36
CA ALA A 387 -3.29 -13.36 -7.11
C ALA A 387 -2.15 -14.19 -7.73
N VAL A 388 -1.22 -13.52 -8.42
CA VAL A 388 -0.04 -14.18 -9.00
C VAL A 388 0.78 -14.87 -7.92
N ALA A 389 1.00 -14.22 -6.78
CA ALA A 389 1.71 -14.80 -5.65
C ALA A 389 0.98 -16.04 -5.10
N SER A 390 -0.35 -16.00 -4.91
CA SER A 390 -1.14 -17.15 -4.48
C SER A 390 -1.00 -18.34 -5.42
N LEU A 391 -1.06 -18.11 -6.74
CA LEU A 391 -0.83 -19.14 -7.74
C LEU A 391 0.62 -19.65 -7.70
N ALA A 392 1.58 -18.75 -7.55
CA ALA A 392 3.00 -19.09 -7.45
C ALA A 392 3.31 -19.97 -6.24
N VAL A 393 2.65 -19.76 -5.10
CA VAL A 393 2.76 -20.64 -3.91
C VAL A 393 2.35 -22.07 -4.28
N VAL A 394 1.18 -22.24 -4.91
CA VAL A 394 0.68 -23.58 -5.30
C VAL A 394 1.67 -24.27 -6.23
N MET A 395 2.13 -23.55 -7.26
CA MET A 395 3.03 -24.11 -8.27
C MET A 395 4.42 -24.41 -7.69
N TYR A 396 4.92 -23.55 -6.80
CA TYR A 396 6.20 -23.76 -6.13
C TYR A 396 6.23 -25.04 -5.31
N PHE A 397 5.22 -25.27 -4.46
CA PHE A 397 5.18 -26.46 -3.59
C PHE A 397 4.86 -27.75 -4.37
N ARG A 398 4.11 -27.66 -5.48
CA ARG A 398 3.95 -28.80 -6.40
C ARG A 398 5.25 -29.19 -7.10
N ALA A 399 6.06 -28.20 -7.49
CA ALA A 399 7.36 -28.44 -8.11
C ALA A 399 8.45 -28.87 -7.11
N ASN A 400 8.26 -28.61 -5.81
CA ASN A 400 9.23 -28.93 -4.75
C ASN A 400 8.60 -29.77 -3.62
N PRO A 401 8.26 -31.05 -3.84
CA PRO A 401 7.63 -31.90 -2.81
C PRO A 401 8.47 -32.08 -1.54
N SER A 402 9.78 -31.91 -1.63
CA SER A 402 10.72 -32.01 -0.50
C SER A 402 10.62 -30.86 0.50
N ALA A 403 9.86 -29.80 0.22
CA ALA A 403 9.68 -28.64 1.09
C ALA A 403 8.74 -28.88 2.30
N HIS A 404 8.24 -30.12 2.51
CA HIS A 404 7.50 -30.62 3.69
C HIS A 404 6.64 -29.57 4.44
N GLU A 405 5.57 -29.11 3.80
CA GLU A 405 4.56 -28.23 4.40
C GLU A 405 3.16 -28.85 4.20
N ASN A 406 2.20 -28.49 5.07
CA ASN A 406 0.84 -29.02 5.00
C ASN A 406 0.11 -28.57 3.71
N GLU A 407 -0.51 -29.50 2.98
CA GLU A 407 -1.26 -29.25 1.73
C GLU A 407 -2.34 -28.17 1.85
N LEU A 408 -2.96 -28.05 3.04
CA LEU A 408 -3.91 -26.98 3.32
C LEU A 408 -3.27 -25.60 3.12
N LYS A 409 -2.02 -25.43 3.59
CA LYS A 409 -1.29 -24.16 3.55
C LYS A 409 -0.63 -23.88 2.20
N THR A 410 -0.34 -24.92 1.43
CA THR A 410 0.43 -24.80 0.18
C THR A 410 -0.44 -24.87 -1.08
N THR A 411 -1.59 -25.56 -1.03
CA THR A 411 -2.43 -25.81 -2.19
C THR A 411 -3.85 -25.29 -2.01
N ILE A 412 -4.56 -25.73 -0.97
CA ILE A 412 -6.01 -25.44 -0.82
C ILE A 412 -6.25 -23.95 -0.53
N LEU A 413 -5.70 -23.42 0.56
CA LEU A 413 -5.93 -22.03 0.96
C LEU A 413 -5.35 -21.02 -0.06
N PRO A 414 -4.13 -21.22 -0.61
CA PRO A 414 -3.63 -20.35 -1.68
C PRO A 414 -4.47 -20.45 -2.96
N GLY A 415 -4.95 -21.65 -3.33
CA GLY A 415 -5.84 -21.84 -4.47
C GLY A 415 -7.18 -21.12 -4.32
N LEU A 416 -7.81 -21.22 -3.13
CA LEU A 416 -9.03 -20.47 -2.81
C LEU A 416 -8.80 -18.96 -2.86
N THR A 417 -7.66 -18.51 -2.33
CA THR A 417 -7.29 -17.08 -2.36
C THR A 417 -7.09 -16.59 -3.80
N PHE A 418 -6.42 -17.38 -4.64
CA PHE A 418 -6.24 -17.06 -6.05
C PHE A 418 -7.59 -16.87 -6.75
N ILE A 419 -8.52 -17.80 -6.57
CA ILE A 419 -9.87 -17.71 -7.15
C ILE A 419 -10.59 -16.45 -6.65
N ALA A 420 -10.55 -16.20 -5.34
CA ALA A 420 -11.18 -15.02 -4.74
C ALA A 420 -10.61 -13.72 -5.32
N PHE A 421 -9.28 -13.60 -5.45
CA PHE A 421 -8.67 -12.42 -6.06
C PHE A 421 -8.99 -12.29 -7.55
N VAL A 422 -9.02 -13.39 -8.32
CA VAL A 422 -9.44 -13.35 -9.73
C VAL A 422 -10.86 -12.81 -9.87
N ILE A 423 -11.79 -13.26 -9.02
CA ILE A 423 -13.16 -12.74 -8.99
C ILE A 423 -13.17 -11.24 -8.65
N ILE A 424 -12.42 -10.81 -7.65
CA ILE A 424 -12.32 -9.40 -7.25
C ILE A 424 -11.73 -8.55 -8.38
N ILE A 425 -10.66 -9.01 -9.01
CA ILE A 425 -10.03 -8.34 -10.16
C ILE A 425 -11.04 -8.19 -11.30
N TYR A 426 -11.77 -9.26 -11.63
CA TYR A 426 -12.82 -9.20 -12.65
C TYR A 426 -13.88 -8.15 -12.31
N LEU A 427 -14.42 -8.17 -11.08
CA LEU A 427 -15.42 -7.21 -10.63
C LEU A 427 -14.89 -5.77 -10.64
N ILE A 428 -13.62 -5.57 -10.30
CA ILE A 428 -12.98 -4.25 -10.35
C ILE A 428 -12.86 -3.76 -11.79
N VAL A 429 -12.30 -4.57 -12.69
CA VAL A 429 -12.01 -4.17 -14.07
C VAL A 429 -13.30 -3.81 -14.81
N ILE A 430 -14.35 -4.63 -14.70
CA ILE A 430 -15.61 -4.37 -15.43
C ILE A 430 -16.35 -3.13 -14.90
N ASN A 431 -16.17 -2.79 -13.63
CA ASN A 431 -16.86 -1.66 -13.01
C ASN A 431 -15.96 -0.42 -12.91
N PHE A 432 -14.67 -0.48 -13.28
CA PHE A 432 -13.66 0.50 -12.86
C PHE A 432 -14.05 1.96 -13.11
N GLY A 433 -14.66 2.28 -14.26
CA GLY A 433 -15.13 3.64 -14.56
C GLY A 433 -16.18 4.14 -13.56
N SER A 434 -17.15 3.29 -13.22
CA SER A 434 -18.10 3.54 -12.13
C SER A 434 -17.39 3.56 -10.77
N LEU A 435 -16.33 2.75 -10.60
CA LEU A 435 -15.62 2.61 -9.33
C LEU A 435 -14.74 3.81 -8.95
N SER A 436 -14.15 4.45 -9.95
CA SER A 436 -13.18 5.53 -9.77
C SER A 436 -13.80 6.91 -9.94
N GLY A 437 -15.06 7.00 -10.38
CA GLY A 437 -15.64 8.26 -10.88
C GLY A 437 -15.03 8.73 -12.20
N ALA A 438 -14.06 7.99 -12.76
CA ALA A 438 -13.43 8.27 -14.03
C ALA A 438 -14.28 7.70 -15.16
N GLY A 439 -15.27 8.47 -15.60
CA GLY A 439 -16.15 8.08 -16.71
C GLY A 439 -15.44 7.97 -18.07
N GLY A 440 -16.10 7.33 -19.03
CA GLY A 440 -15.65 7.27 -20.43
C GLY A 440 -14.31 6.54 -20.62
N PHE A 441 -13.40 7.14 -21.38
CA PHE A 441 -12.11 6.54 -21.73
C PHE A 441 -11.24 6.21 -20.51
N LEU A 442 -11.24 7.07 -19.48
CA LEU A 442 -10.40 6.88 -18.30
C LEU A 442 -10.79 5.63 -17.50
N GLY A 443 -12.07 5.28 -17.49
CA GLY A 443 -12.58 4.08 -16.83
C GLY A 443 -12.05 2.77 -17.42
N VAL A 444 -11.57 2.79 -18.67
CA VAL A 444 -10.93 1.65 -19.34
C VAL A 444 -9.41 1.80 -19.32
N PHE A 445 -8.91 3.00 -19.57
CA PHE A 445 -7.47 3.26 -19.67
C PHE A 445 -6.73 3.02 -18.34
N LEU A 446 -7.26 3.53 -17.22
CA LEU A 446 -6.64 3.40 -15.91
C LEU A 446 -6.41 1.94 -15.47
N PRO A 447 -7.40 1.03 -15.49
CA PRO A 447 -7.17 -0.37 -15.15
C PRO A 447 -6.31 -1.08 -16.21
N ALA A 448 -6.40 -0.66 -17.48
CA ALA A 448 -5.57 -1.21 -18.55
C ALA A 448 -4.07 -0.92 -18.33
N LEU A 449 -3.69 0.12 -17.59
CA LEU A 449 -2.28 0.37 -17.22
C LEU A 449 -1.66 -0.85 -16.53
N VAL A 450 -2.41 -1.55 -15.66
CA VAL A 450 -1.92 -2.76 -14.97
C VAL A 450 -1.63 -3.87 -15.98
N LEU A 451 -2.51 -4.07 -16.96
CA LEU A 451 -2.29 -5.04 -18.04
C LEU A 451 -1.13 -4.63 -18.95
N ILE A 452 -1.01 -3.35 -19.28
CA ILE A 452 0.09 -2.80 -20.07
C ILE A 452 1.41 -3.05 -19.35
N ALA A 453 1.49 -2.76 -18.05
CA ALA A 453 2.68 -3.04 -17.25
C ALA A 453 3.04 -4.54 -17.24
N ALA A 454 2.04 -5.42 -17.11
CA ALA A 454 2.23 -6.86 -17.19
C ALA A 454 2.81 -7.28 -18.55
N VAL A 455 2.23 -6.80 -19.66
CA VAL A 455 2.67 -7.10 -21.03
C VAL A 455 4.08 -6.57 -21.27
N VAL A 456 4.38 -5.33 -20.86
CA VAL A 456 5.74 -4.76 -20.97
C VAL A 456 6.73 -5.60 -20.18
N GLY A 457 6.38 -6.02 -18.95
CA GLY A 457 7.24 -6.88 -18.15
C GLY A 457 7.48 -8.27 -18.78
N LEU A 458 6.46 -8.86 -19.40
CA LEU A 458 6.58 -10.11 -20.17
C LEU A 458 7.52 -9.95 -21.36
N LEU A 459 7.37 -8.86 -22.12
CA LEU A 459 8.21 -8.59 -23.29
C LEU A 459 9.67 -8.34 -22.90
N LEU A 460 9.90 -7.58 -21.82
CA LEU A 460 11.26 -7.34 -21.29
C LEU A 460 11.91 -8.64 -20.81
N ALA A 461 11.18 -9.48 -20.08
CA ALA A 461 11.68 -10.77 -19.61
C ALA A 461 11.93 -11.75 -20.78
N SER A 462 11.07 -11.73 -21.80
CA SER A 462 11.26 -12.53 -23.02
C SER A 462 12.50 -12.08 -23.79
N GLY A 463 12.71 -10.77 -23.95
CA GLY A 463 13.92 -10.22 -24.55
C GLY A 463 15.18 -10.56 -23.74
N LEU A 464 15.10 -10.53 -22.41
CA LEU A 464 16.19 -10.94 -21.53
C LEU A 464 16.52 -12.43 -21.69
N LYS A 465 15.50 -13.30 -21.78
CA LYS A 465 15.68 -14.74 -22.03
C LYS A 465 16.48 -15.00 -23.30
N SER A 466 16.27 -14.21 -24.35
CA SER A 466 17.01 -14.34 -25.61
C SER A 466 18.41 -13.73 -25.56
N ARG A 467 18.58 -12.58 -24.88
CA ARG A 467 19.84 -11.83 -24.86
C ARG A 467 20.85 -12.33 -23.81
N ASP A 468 20.36 -12.74 -22.65
CA ASP A 468 21.16 -13.19 -21.51
C ASP A 468 20.37 -14.25 -20.70
N PRO A 469 20.36 -15.52 -21.17
CA PRO A 469 19.61 -16.59 -20.52
C PRO A 469 19.99 -16.82 -19.06
N VAL A 470 21.27 -16.59 -18.72
CA VAL A 470 21.78 -16.75 -17.35
C VAL A 470 21.18 -15.68 -16.43
N ALA A 471 21.15 -14.41 -16.87
CA ALA A 471 20.47 -13.36 -16.11
C ALA A 471 18.96 -13.64 -15.96
N PHE A 472 18.32 -14.17 -17.01
CA PHE A 472 16.90 -14.56 -16.96
C PHE A 472 16.62 -15.68 -15.94
N GLU A 473 17.45 -16.72 -15.90
CA GLU A 473 17.32 -17.81 -14.92
C GLU A 473 17.58 -17.35 -13.47
N ASN A 474 18.37 -16.30 -13.31
CA ASN A 474 18.67 -15.71 -12.00
C ASN A 474 17.61 -14.72 -11.50
N LEU A 475 16.58 -14.39 -12.30
CA LEU A 475 15.51 -13.49 -11.87
C LEU A 475 14.86 -13.96 -10.57
N GLY A 476 14.81 -13.08 -9.57
CA GLY A 476 14.19 -13.34 -8.28
C GLY A 476 14.99 -14.26 -7.35
N LEU A 477 16.17 -14.74 -7.76
CA LEU A 477 17.07 -15.45 -6.85
C LEU A 477 17.70 -14.50 -5.83
N PRO A 478 17.98 -14.97 -4.60
CA PRO A 478 18.85 -14.23 -3.69
C PRO A 478 20.21 -13.99 -4.34
N LEU A 479 20.89 -12.91 -3.95
CA LEU A 479 22.26 -12.65 -4.38
C LEU A 479 23.12 -13.89 -4.13
N LYS A 480 23.79 -14.38 -5.17
CA LYS A 480 24.95 -15.27 -5.00
C LYS A 480 26.15 -14.35 -4.83
N ASP A 481 26.80 -14.46 -3.67
CA ASP A 481 28.09 -13.83 -3.38
C ASP A 481 29.16 -14.30 -4.38
#